data_AF-W9EJ01-F1
#
_entry.id   AF-W9EJ01-F1
#
_cell.length_a   1.000
_cell.length_b   1.000
_cell.length_c   1.000
_cell.angle_alpha   90.00
_cell.angle_beta   90.00
_cell.angle_gamma   90.00
#
_symmetry.space_group_name_H-M   'P 1'
#
loop_
_entity.id
_entity.type
_entity.pdbx_description
1 polymer ?
#
loop_
_entity_poly.entity_id
_entity_poly.type
_entity_poly.pdbx_seq_one_letter_code
_entity_poly.pdbx_strand_id
1 'polypeptide(L)'
;MEKNEFQYCQQCGTKNEQMAQFCINCGSALQTQSESATTNKTTMTNEPTATTASQPATVTSQQVTTEAQENVDPVSSVTPQHHSGMIDEATHELNNWAGGDGSVHLKLSTFLSEVFRNHTQEEAEEIFIVGTRETTPPLADVVDDKIQPWLFSRVLVLIVFSGFLLQFLALLNANFGTVYSMDAIMAISVPVAALMLFFEMNIYKNISMYQVVQIFSIGGILSIIAAVIIDLLIGNSGSIDFVGAMLTGFAEELGKVIVAAYFVKKLNANNIFNGMLIGAAVGSGFAAFENITYMFGSHGQFAPISYALFRSITSISTHGEWCAIATAGLVVAKGYGSLEFSTFFDRRFLRFFFMVVILHMLWDWNLLNGLGLVRYVILAVCTWVLVFVFINAGLQQVKQRQIEQRREMQTSA
;
A
#
# COMPACT_ATOMS: atom_id res chain seq x y z
N MET A 1 17.62 37.90 -38.03
CA MET A 1 17.95 36.63 -38.70
C MET A 1 19.22 36.10 -38.03
N GLU A 2 19.08 35.38 -36.93
CA GLU A 2 20.20 34.67 -36.31
C GLU A 2 20.57 33.48 -37.18
N LYS A 3 21.84 33.37 -37.57
CA LYS A 3 22.39 32.19 -38.22
C LYS A 3 22.52 31.12 -37.16
N ASN A 4 21.66 30.10 -37.19
CA ASN A 4 21.85 28.91 -36.36
C ASN A 4 23.07 28.14 -36.89
N GLU A 5 24.19 28.28 -36.21
CA GLU A 5 25.35 27.40 -36.35
C GLU A 5 25.09 26.09 -35.59
N PHE A 6 25.49 24.96 -36.18
CA PHE A 6 25.26 23.62 -35.65
C PHE A 6 26.55 22.81 -35.66
N GLN A 7 26.67 21.86 -34.73
CA GLN A 7 27.76 20.89 -34.66
C GLN A 7 27.23 19.46 -34.76
N TYR A 8 28.07 18.54 -35.24
CA TYR A 8 27.71 17.12 -35.38
C TYR A 8 28.42 16.28 -34.33
N CYS A 9 27.69 15.35 -33.73
CA CYS A 9 28.26 14.38 -32.80
C CYS A 9 29.24 13.46 -33.54
N GLN A 10 30.48 13.38 -33.04
CA GLN A 10 31.52 12.51 -33.62
C GLN A 10 31.24 11.01 -33.40
N GLN A 11 30.37 10.66 -32.45
CA GLN A 11 30.09 9.28 -32.09
C GLN A 11 28.88 8.68 -32.83
N CYS A 12 27.84 9.47 -33.11
CA CYS A 12 26.62 8.99 -33.78
C CYS A 12 26.17 9.84 -34.98
N GLY A 13 26.86 10.95 -35.27
CA GLY A 13 26.54 11.81 -36.42
C GLY A 13 25.30 12.70 -36.25
N THR A 14 24.63 12.70 -35.09
CA THR A 14 23.46 13.55 -34.87
C THR A 14 23.83 15.04 -34.86
N LYS A 15 22.99 15.88 -35.47
CA LYS A 15 23.10 17.34 -35.49
C LYS A 15 22.65 17.94 -34.15
N ASN A 16 23.45 18.82 -33.57
CA ASN A 16 23.20 19.49 -32.30
C ASN A 16 23.45 21.00 -32.44
N GLU A 17 22.90 21.79 -31.52
CA GLU A 17 23.20 23.22 -31.41
C GLU A 17 24.68 23.45 -31.03
N GLN A 18 25.29 24.52 -31.52
CA GLN A 18 26.73 24.78 -31.33
C GLN A 18 27.16 24.91 -29.85
N MET A 19 26.25 25.34 -28.97
CA MET A 19 26.52 25.43 -27.53
C MET A 19 26.14 24.17 -26.74
N ALA A 20 25.58 23.14 -27.39
CA ALA A 20 25.22 21.90 -26.71
C ALA A 20 26.49 21.18 -26.20
N GLN A 21 26.50 20.85 -24.91
CA GLN A 21 27.61 20.11 -24.28
C GLN A 21 27.48 18.59 -24.45
N PHE A 22 26.28 18.09 -24.69
CA PHE A 22 25.99 16.67 -24.87
C PHE A 22 25.13 16.45 -26.12
N CYS A 23 25.33 15.30 -26.78
CA CYS A 23 24.52 14.92 -27.93
C CYS A 23 23.10 14.57 -27.51
N ILE A 24 22.10 15.18 -28.17
CA ILE A 24 20.67 14.93 -27.92
C ILE A 24 20.23 13.48 -28.13
N ASN A 25 20.97 12.71 -28.94
CA ASN A 25 20.60 11.33 -29.27
C ASN A 25 21.33 10.30 -28.40
N CYS A 26 22.66 10.41 -28.24
CA CYS A 26 23.44 9.38 -27.54
C CYS A 26 24.08 9.83 -26.22
N GLY A 27 23.92 11.10 -25.82
CA GLY A 27 24.47 11.62 -24.57
C GLY A 27 25.99 11.81 -24.54
N SER A 28 26.72 11.51 -25.62
CA SER A 28 28.18 11.73 -25.68
C SER A 28 28.53 13.22 -25.56
N ALA A 29 29.59 13.56 -24.83
CA ALA A 29 30.07 14.94 -24.74
C ALA A 29 30.49 15.49 -26.11
N LEU A 30 30.12 16.74 -26.40
CA LEU A 30 30.48 17.47 -27.61
C LEU A 30 31.60 18.46 -27.29
N GLN A 31 32.63 18.53 -28.14
CA GLN A 31 33.78 19.40 -27.90
C GLN A 31 33.40 20.86 -28.16
N THR A 32 33.26 21.66 -27.10
CA THR A 32 33.04 23.10 -27.19
C THR A 32 34.38 23.79 -27.52
N GLN A 33 34.44 24.57 -28.60
CA GLN A 33 35.62 25.37 -28.90
C GLN A 33 35.68 26.59 -27.98
N SER A 34 36.58 26.57 -26.99
CA SER A 34 37.09 27.77 -26.33
C SER A 34 38.61 27.73 -26.27
N GLU A 35 39.22 28.86 -26.62
CA GLU A 35 40.64 29.09 -26.89
C GLU A 35 41.60 28.75 -25.73
N SER A 36 42.73 28.12 -26.11
CA SER A 36 44.09 28.15 -25.54
C SER A 36 44.31 28.30 -24.02
N ALA A 37 44.90 27.26 -23.39
CA ALA A 37 46.25 27.31 -22.80
C ALA A 37 46.69 25.94 -22.18
N THR A 38 47.73 25.34 -22.80
CA THR A 38 48.97 24.79 -22.19
C THR A 38 48.86 24.08 -20.81
N THR A 39 49.25 22.81 -20.58
CA THR A 39 50.60 22.23 -20.79
C THR A 39 50.67 20.76 -20.30
N ASN A 40 51.41 19.92 -21.05
CA ASN A 40 52.13 18.66 -20.72
C ASN A 40 51.38 17.44 -20.16
N LYS A 41 51.20 16.39 -20.97
CA LYS A 41 52.13 15.26 -21.23
C LYS A 41 52.37 14.37 -20.00
N THR A 42 51.96 13.10 -20.09
CA THR A 42 52.90 11.97 -20.22
C THR A 42 52.23 10.77 -20.88
N THR A 43 52.86 10.34 -21.97
CA THR A 43 52.61 9.18 -22.83
C THR A 43 53.24 7.92 -22.20
N MET A 44 52.76 6.72 -22.54
CA MET A 44 53.53 5.48 -22.89
C MET A 44 52.52 4.30 -22.95
N THR A 45 52.02 3.88 -24.12
CA THR A 45 52.59 2.99 -25.17
C THR A 45 52.55 1.49 -24.86
N ASN A 46 51.79 0.79 -25.71
CA ASN A 46 52.09 -0.45 -26.45
C ASN A 46 52.04 -1.84 -25.77
N GLU A 47 51.06 -2.63 -26.26
CA GLU A 47 51.06 -4.05 -26.71
C GLU A 47 52.39 -4.61 -27.28
N PRO A 48 52.53 -5.90 -27.71
CA PRO A 48 51.66 -7.11 -27.62
C PRO A 48 52.43 -8.43 -27.29
N THR A 49 51.75 -9.60 -27.27
CA THR A 49 52.02 -10.83 -28.11
C THR A 49 51.64 -12.18 -27.43
N ALA A 50 50.70 -12.92 -28.07
CA ALA A 50 50.54 -14.37 -28.40
C ALA A 50 51.12 -15.49 -27.46
N THR A 51 50.69 -16.77 -27.38
CA THR A 51 50.03 -17.78 -28.24
C THR A 51 49.75 -19.02 -27.31
N THR A 52 48.75 -19.90 -27.42
CA THR A 52 48.70 -21.14 -28.25
C THR A 52 47.50 -22.03 -27.81
N ALA A 53 46.94 -22.78 -28.77
CA ALA A 53 45.79 -23.69 -28.69
C ALA A 53 46.08 -25.13 -28.18
N SER A 54 45.04 -25.90 -27.81
CA SER A 54 44.62 -27.22 -28.39
C SER A 54 43.73 -28.09 -27.45
N GLN A 55 42.77 -28.80 -28.06
CA GLN A 55 41.71 -29.68 -27.50
C GLN A 55 42.12 -31.20 -27.52
N PRO A 56 41.21 -32.22 -27.51
CA PRO A 56 40.25 -32.75 -26.49
C PRO A 56 40.33 -34.30 -26.30
N ALA A 57 39.53 -34.90 -25.39
CA ALA A 57 39.22 -36.35 -25.30
C ALA A 57 38.18 -36.63 -24.16
N THR A 58 37.27 -37.61 -24.11
CA THR A 58 36.69 -38.64 -25.01
C THR A 58 35.45 -39.24 -24.30
N VAL A 59 34.47 -39.74 -25.06
CA VAL A 59 33.23 -40.43 -24.66
C VAL A 59 33.48 -41.93 -24.37
N THR A 60 32.68 -42.56 -23.50
CA THR A 60 32.45 -44.03 -23.58
C THR A 60 31.00 -44.38 -23.22
N SER A 61 30.45 -45.27 -24.03
CA SER A 61 29.08 -45.76 -24.13
C SER A 61 28.89 -47.10 -23.41
N GLN A 62 27.66 -47.41 -22.98
CA GLN A 62 27.14 -48.78 -22.90
C GLN A 62 25.67 -48.83 -23.32
N GLN A 63 25.33 -49.92 -24.01
CA GLN A 63 24.13 -50.18 -24.81
C GLN A 63 23.44 -51.42 -24.22
N VAL A 64 22.11 -51.45 -24.09
CA VAL A 64 21.32 -52.69 -24.05
C VAL A 64 19.97 -52.45 -24.75
N THR A 65 19.64 -53.37 -25.65
CA THR A 65 18.42 -53.52 -26.47
C THR A 65 17.21 -53.95 -25.59
N THR A 66 15.93 -53.99 -25.97
CA THR A 66 15.26 -54.43 -27.20
C THR A 66 13.73 -54.15 -27.06
N GLU A 67 13.05 -54.11 -28.20
CA GLU A 67 11.65 -54.53 -28.46
C GLU A 67 10.44 -53.63 -28.10
N ALA A 68 9.56 -53.55 -29.10
CA ALA A 68 8.35 -52.76 -29.18
C ALA A 68 7.14 -53.53 -28.66
N GLN A 69 6.22 -52.83 -27.98
CA GLN A 69 4.81 -53.21 -27.99
C GLN A 69 3.92 -51.99 -27.73
N GLU A 70 3.04 -51.78 -28.70
CA GLU A 70 1.93 -50.85 -28.74
C GLU A 70 0.88 -51.25 -27.69
N ASN A 71 0.48 -50.31 -26.82
CA ASN A 71 -0.79 -50.38 -26.11
C ASN A 71 -1.23 -48.99 -25.63
N VAL A 72 -2.35 -48.55 -26.19
CA VAL A 72 -3.12 -47.36 -25.83
C VAL A 72 -4.06 -47.74 -24.70
N ASP A 73 -4.04 -47.02 -23.58
CA ASP A 73 -5.15 -46.92 -22.62
C ASP A 73 -4.95 -45.72 -21.65
N PRO A 74 -6.03 -45.19 -21.05
CA PRO A 74 -6.25 -43.75 -20.96
C PRO A 74 -5.63 -43.08 -19.72
N VAL A 75 -5.26 -41.81 -19.91
CA VAL A 75 -4.89 -40.86 -18.86
C VAL A 75 -6.04 -40.70 -17.88
N SER A 76 -5.96 -41.40 -16.74
CA SER A 76 -6.72 -41.05 -15.55
C SER A 76 -6.05 -39.84 -14.91
N SER A 77 -6.64 -38.68 -15.11
CA SER A 77 -6.34 -37.44 -14.40
C SER A 77 -6.57 -37.67 -12.90
N VAL A 78 -5.52 -38.02 -12.17
CA VAL A 78 -5.52 -37.92 -10.71
C VAL A 78 -5.31 -36.44 -10.39
N THR A 79 -6.40 -35.69 -10.33
CA THR A 79 -6.41 -34.38 -9.68
C THR A 79 -6.07 -34.64 -8.21
N PRO A 80 -5.00 -34.04 -7.63
CA PRO A 80 -4.77 -34.18 -6.21
C PRO A 80 -5.94 -33.47 -5.50
N GLN A 81 -6.78 -34.23 -4.80
CA GLN A 81 -7.74 -33.67 -3.85
C GLN A 81 -6.94 -33.03 -2.73
N HIS A 82 -6.71 -31.72 -2.84
CA HIS A 82 -6.21 -30.90 -1.75
C HIS A 82 -7.33 -30.80 -0.72
N HIS A 83 -7.18 -31.44 0.43
CA HIS A 83 -8.08 -31.21 1.57
C HIS A 83 -7.97 -29.74 1.97
N SER A 84 -8.90 -28.90 1.51
CA SER A 84 -8.98 -27.48 1.87
C SER A 84 -9.35 -27.35 3.33
N GLY A 85 -8.52 -26.68 4.13
CA GLY A 85 -8.83 -26.39 5.52
C GLY A 85 -10.03 -25.43 5.65
N MET A 86 -10.66 -25.39 6.82
CA MET A 86 -11.77 -24.46 7.11
C MET A 86 -11.42 -22.98 6.82
N ILE A 87 -10.14 -22.61 7.01
CA ILE A 87 -9.63 -21.27 6.70
C ILE A 87 -9.55 -21.04 5.18
N ASP A 88 -9.18 -22.06 4.39
CA ASP A 88 -9.09 -21.95 2.94
C ASP A 88 -10.48 -21.74 2.33
N GLU A 89 -11.49 -22.43 2.86
CA GLU A 89 -12.89 -22.29 2.44
C GLU A 89 -13.46 -20.90 2.82
N ALA A 90 -13.24 -20.46 4.06
CA ALA A 90 -13.68 -19.15 4.51
C ALA A 90 -13.02 -18.01 3.71
N THR A 91 -11.71 -18.09 3.48
CA THR A 91 -10.99 -17.08 2.70
C THR A 91 -11.35 -17.11 1.22
N HIS A 92 -11.67 -18.28 0.66
CA HIS A 92 -12.20 -18.41 -0.69
C HIS A 92 -13.53 -17.68 -0.84
N GLU A 93 -14.47 -17.87 0.09
CA GLU A 93 -15.76 -17.17 0.04
C GLU A 93 -15.59 -15.65 0.15
N LEU A 94 -14.75 -15.18 1.08
CA LEU A 94 -14.43 -13.75 1.23
C LEU A 94 -13.79 -13.17 -0.02
N ASN A 95 -12.85 -13.89 -0.65
CA ASN A 95 -12.17 -13.45 -1.86
C ASN A 95 -13.14 -13.34 -3.04
N ASN A 96 -14.08 -14.27 -3.17
CA ASN A 96 -15.15 -14.20 -4.16
C ASN A 96 -16.04 -12.95 -3.97
N TRP A 97 -16.32 -12.57 -2.73
CA TRP A 97 -17.09 -11.35 -2.46
C TRP A 97 -16.31 -10.08 -2.81
N ALA A 98 -14.98 -10.11 -2.67
CA ALA A 98 -14.08 -9.02 -3.04
C ALA A 98 -13.82 -8.94 -4.56
N GLY A 99 -14.38 -9.85 -5.36
CA GLY A 99 -14.20 -9.90 -6.82
C GLY A 99 -12.97 -10.67 -7.29
N GLY A 100 -12.30 -11.41 -6.40
CA GLY A 100 -11.28 -12.39 -6.74
C GLY A 100 -11.83 -13.81 -6.87
N ASP A 101 -10.95 -14.78 -7.06
CA ASP A 101 -11.21 -16.21 -7.11
C ASP A 101 -10.10 -17.01 -6.38
N GLY A 102 -10.42 -18.18 -5.84
CA GLY A 102 -9.47 -19.03 -5.12
C GLY A 102 -9.28 -18.67 -3.63
N SER A 103 -8.65 -19.57 -2.88
CA SER A 103 -8.29 -19.37 -1.46
C SER A 103 -7.14 -18.37 -1.30
N VAL A 104 -7.13 -17.63 -0.19
CA VAL A 104 -6.11 -16.61 0.09
C VAL A 104 -4.93 -17.23 0.82
N HIS A 105 -3.78 -17.31 0.15
CA HIS A 105 -2.54 -17.75 0.80
C HIS A 105 -1.81 -16.57 1.44
N LEU A 106 -1.87 -16.49 2.77
CA LEU A 106 -1.22 -15.47 3.58
C LEU A 106 0.31 -15.63 3.55
N LYS A 107 0.98 -14.97 2.60
CA LYS A 107 2.45 -14.96 2.50
C LYS A 107 3.06 -13.79 3.27
N LEU A 108 2.88 -13.78 4.59
CA LEU A 108 3.40 -12.71 5.46
C LEU A 108 4.93 -12.54 5.35
N SER A 109 5.66 -13.65 5.14
CA SER A 109 7.11 -13.61 4.93
C SER A 109 7.51 -12.85 3.66
N THR A 110 6.74 -12.98 2.59
CA THR A 110 6.96 -12.20 1.35
C THR A 110 6.54 -10.75 1.54
N PHE A 111 5.43 -10.52 2.24
CA PHE A 111 4.89 -9.18 2.48
C PHE A 111 5.85 -8.30 3.31
N LEU A 112 6.52 -8.87 4.31
CA LEU A 112 7.47 -8.15 5.17
C LEU A 112 8.93 -8.31 4.76
N SER A 113 9.23 -8.90 3.59
CA SER A 113 10.61 -9.27 3.23
C SER A 113 11.54 -8.08 3.04
N GLU A 114 11.02 -6.94 2.59
CA GLU A 114 11.82 -5.73 2.36
C GLU A 114 11.99 -4.88 3.63
N VAL A 115 11.18 -5.09 4.69
CA VAL A 115 11.25 -4.32 5.94
C VAL A 115 12.63 -4.37 6.59
N PHE A 116 13.32 -5.50 6.52
CA PHE A 116 14.63 -5.70 7.13
C PHE A 116 15.81 -5.46 6.18
N ARG A 117 15.54 -5.03 4.95
CA ARG A 117 16.58 -4.71 3.97
C ARG A 117 17.02 -3.25 4.10
N ASN A 118 18.22 -2.99 3.58
CA ASN A 118 18.74 -1.63 3.45
C ASN A 118 18.13 -0.99 2.21
N HIS A 119 17.65 0.23 2.37
CA HIS A 119 17.08 1.03 1.30
C HIS A 119 17.78 2.40 1.27
N THR A 120 17.93 2.95 0.07
CA THR A 120 18.53 4.28 -0.09
C THR A 120 17.49 5.38 0.12
N GLN A 121 17.96 6.62 0.25
CA GLN A 121 17.06 7.77 0.35
C GLN A 121 16.30 7.98 -0.96
N GLU A 122 16.95 7.76 -2.10
CA GLU A 122 16.34 7.88 -3.42
C GLU A 122 15.17 6.91 -3.59
N GLU A 123 15.30 5.66 -3.14
CA GLU A 123 14.19 4.68 -3.16
C GLU A 123 13.00 5.14 -2.31
N ALA A 124 13.26 5.80 -1.16
CA ALA A 124 12.21 6.39 -0.34
C ALA A 124 11.52 7.55 -1.09
N GLU A 125 12.31 8.45 -1.67
CA GLU A 125 11.83 9.62 -2.41
C GLU A 125 11.00 9.22 -3.64
N GLU A 126 11.40 8.17 -4.36
CA GLU A 126 10.64 7.61 -5.47
C GLU A 126 9.23 7.18 -5.08
N ILE A 127 9.06 6.64 -3.86
CA ILE A 127 7.74 6.30 -3.31
C ILE A 127 6.91 7.57 -3.10
N PHE A 128 7.51 8.65 -2.58
CA PHE A 128 6.77 9.90 -2.31
C PHE A 128 6.32 10.65 -3.56
N ILE A 129 7.04 10.54 -4.68
CA ILE A 129 6.75 11.30 -5.92
C ILE A 129 5.75 10.61 -6.86
N VAL A 130 5.18 9.46 -6.49
CA VAL A 130 4.17 8.77 -7.33
C VAL A 130 2.87 9.59 -7.48
N GLY A 131 2.02 9.19 -8.42
CA GLY A 131 0.73 9.83 -8.65
C GLY A 131 0.80 11.13 -9.45
N THR A 132 1.91 11.39 -10.14
CA THR A 132 2.02 12.49 -11.12
C THR A 132 1.85 11.95 -12.54
N ARG A 133 1.76 12.86 -13.53
CA ARG A 133 1.68 12.48 -14.94
C ARG A 133 2.87 11.63 -15.42
N GLU A 134 4.06 11.87 -14.86
CA GLU A 134 5.30 11.20 -15.26
C GLU A 134 5.63 9.98 -14.41
N THR A 135 5.09 9.90 -13.19
CA THR A 135 5.43 8.84 -12.21
C THR A 135 4.33 7.80 -12.03
N THR A 136 3.16 7.99 -12.65
CA THR A 136 2.11 6.97 -12.70
C THR A 136 2.42 6.00 -13.84
N PRO A 137 2.70 4.71 -13.57
CA PRO A 137 3.02 3.74 -14.60
C PRO A 137 1.80 3.41 -15.46
N PRO A 138 1.99 3.09 -16.75
CA PRO A 138 0.92 2.50 -17.55
C PRO A 138 0.55 1.13 -16.98
N LEU A 139 -0.69 0.68 -17.25
CA LEU A 139 -1.23 -0.58 -16.70
C LEU A 139 -0.35 -1.81 -17.00
N ALA A 140 0.32 -1.83 -18.15
CA ALA A 140 1.21 -2.93 -18.55
C ALA A 140 2.44 -3.08 -17.63
N ASP A 141 2.87 -2.01 -16.98
CA ASP A 141 4.07 -1.96 -16.13
C ASP A 141 3.73 -2.08 -14.63
N VAL A 142 2.44 -2.19 -14.30
CA VAL A 142 1.99 -2.38 -12.91
C VAL A 142 2.31 -3.81 -12.47
N VAL A 143 3.00 -3.94 -11.34
CA VAL A 143 3.34 -5.23 -10.72
C VAL A 143 2.07 -5.95 -10.26
N ASP A 144 1.93 -7.24 -10.58
CA ASP A 144 0.68 -7.98 -10.41
C ASP A 144 0.81 -9.27 -9.57
N ASP A 145 2.01 -9.57 -9.06
CA ASP A 145 2.34 -10.83 -8.41
C ASP A 145 2.58 -10.71 -6.90
N LYS A 146 3.09 -9.58 -6.41
CA LYS A 146 3.45 -9.39 -4.99
C LYS A 146 3.38 -7.93 -4.54
N ILE A 147 3.25 -7.74 -3.23
CA ILE A 147 3.30 -6.45 -2.53
C ILE A 147 4.32 -6.55 -1.40
N GLN A 148 5.29 -5.65 -1.36
CA GLN A 148 6.44 -5.73 -0.44
C GLN A 148 6.78 -4.34 0.16
N PRO A 149 5.91 -3.79 1.03
CA PRO A 149 6.11 -2.48 1.64
C PRO A 149 7.25 -2.53 2.67
N TRP A 150 7.95 -1.41 2.83
CA TRP A 150 9.05 -1.26 3.78
C TRP A 150 9.12 0.14 4.40
N LEU A 151 8.72 1.19 3.67
CA LEU A 151 8.87 2.58 4.09
C LEU A 151 8.01 2.90 5.31
N PHE A 152 6.83 2.29 5.45
CA PHE A 152 5.96 2.42 6.61
C PHE A 152 6.69 2.14 7.94
N SER A 153 7.60 1.17 7.94
CA SER A 153 8.38 0.80 9.13
C SER A 153 9.40 1.89 9.49
N ARG A 154 10.00 2.54 8.50
CA ARG A 154 10.95 3.65 8.70
C ARG A 154 10.24 4.89 9.19
N VAL A 155 9.05 5.17 8.65
CA VAL A 155 8.18 6.26 9.13
C VAL A 155 7.74 6.01 10.57
N LEU A 156 7.34 4.77 10.93
CA LEU A 156 7.01 4.42 12.31
C LEU A 156 8.20 4.67 13.25
N VAL A 157 9.39 4.15 12.91
CA VAL A 157 10.60 4.32 13.72
C VAL A 157 10.94 5.81 13.88
N LEU A 158 10.84 6.61 12.82
CA LEU A 158 11.11 8.04 12.87
C LEU A 158 10.17 8.76 13.85
N ILE A 159 8.87 8.50 13.79
CA ILE A 159 7.87 9.17 14.64
C ILE A 159 8.02 8.70 16.10
N VAL A 160 8.17 7.39 16.34
CA VAL A 160 8.39 6.84 17.68
C VAL A 160 9.69 7.37 18.29
N PHE A 161 10.76 7.45 17.50
CA PHE A 161 12.03 8.03 17.95
C PHE A 161 11.87 9.51 18.30
N SER A 162 11.11 10.27 17.52
CA SER A 162 10.76 11.67 17.84
C SER A 162 9.99 11.76 19.17
N GLY A 163 9.07 10.82 19.42
CA GLY A 163 8.37 10.70 20.71
C GLY A 163 9.34 10.44 21.88
N PHE A 164 10.33 9.55 21.71
CA PHE A 164 11.37 9.32 22.71
C PHE A 164 12.24 10.56 22.98
N LEU A 165 12.58 11.33 21.94
CA LEU A 165 13.31 12.59 22.12
C LEU A 165 12.48 13.62 22.91
N LEU A 166 11.18 13.71 22.65
CA LEU A 166 10.27 14.57 23.43
C LEU A 166 10.11 14.09 24.87
N GLN A 167 10.07 12.77 25.10
CA GLN A 167 10.09 12.21 26.45
C GLN A 167 11.39 12.56 27.18
N PHE A 168 12.54 12.47 26.51
CA PHE A 168 13.82 12.90 27.08
C PHE A 168 13.83 14.40 27.42
N LEU A 169 13.28 15.24 26.52
CA LEU A 169 13.10 16.66 26.80
C LEU A 169 12.18 16.90 28.01
N ALA A 170 11.12 16.11 28.17
CA ALA A 170 10.23 16.18 29.32
C ALA A 170 10.94 15.80 30.63
N LEU A 171 11.89 14.86 30.60
CA LEU A 171 12.71 14.53 31.78
C LEU A 171 13.67 15.65 32.18
N LEU A 172 14.17 16.42 31.22
CA LEU A 172 15.07 17.56 31.47
C LEU A 172 14.31 18.81 31.93
N ASN A 173 13.15 19.09 31.33
CA ASN A 173 12.37 20.30 31.59
C ASN A 173 10.87 20.05 31.38
N ALA A 174 10.27 19.31 32.30
CA ALA A 174 8.86 18.96 32.27
C ALA A 174 7.98 20.21 32.26
N ASN A 175 7.30 20.45 31.15
CA ASN A 175 6.21 21.41 31.05
C ASN A 175 5.06 20.80 30.24
N PHE A 176 3.88 21.39 30.39
CA PHE A 176 2.64 20.93 29.74
C PHE A 176 2.81 20.74 28.23
N GLY A 177 3.45 21.68 27.56
CA GLY A 177 3.64 21.64 26.10
C GLY A 177 4.49 20.47 25.65
N THR A 178 5.57 20.15 26.38
CA THR A 178 6.45 19.02 26.03
C THR A 178 5.77 17.67 26.23
N VAL A 179 5.03 17.48 27.32
CA VAL A 179 4.28 16.23 27.58
C VAL A 179 3.19 16.04 26.52
N TYR A 180 2.41 17.10 26.24
CA TYR A 180 1.40 17.07 25.20
C TYR A 180 1.98 16.75 23.82
N SER A 181 3.09 17.38 23.46
CA SER A 181 3.74 17.11 22.17
C SER A 181 4.19 15.67 22.05
N MET A 182 4.71 15.09 23.15
CA MET A 182 5.10 13.68 23.20
C MET A 182 3.89 12.77 22.99
N ASP A 183 2.81 12.97 23.76
CA ASP A 183 1.59 12.16 23.65
C ASP A 183 0.96 12.27 22.25
N ALA A 184 0.90 13.48 21.68
CA ALA A 184 0.38 13.71 20.34
C ALA A 184 1.21 13.00 19.26
N ILE A 185 2.55 13.05 19.35
CA ILE A 185 3.44 12.34 18.42
C ILE A 185 3.27 10.82 18.54
N MET A 186 3.13 10.30 19.76
CA MET A 186 2.88 8.88 19.98
C MET A 186 1.50 8.46 19.46
N ALA A 187 0.46 9.27 19.67
CA ALA A 187 -0.91 9.03 19.23
C ALA A 187 -1.05 8.89 17.70
N ILE A 188 -0.25 9.62 16.92
CA ILE A 188 -0.29 9.58 15.45
C ILE A 188 0.69 8.58 14.83
N SER A 189 1.65 8.03 15.60
CA SER A 189 2.74 7.21 15.07
C SER A 189 2.25 6.00 14.26
N VAL A 190 1.38 5.18 14.84
CA VAL A 190 0.82 4.00 14.18
C VAL A 190 -0.19 4.38 13.08
N PRO A 191 -1.14 5.33 13.27
CA PRO A 191 -1.99 5.79 12.18
C PRO A 191 -1.24 6.28 10.93
N VAL A 192 -0.19 7.07 11.11
CA VAL A 192 0.62 7.57 9.97
C VAL A 192 1.42 6.44 9.33
N ALA A 193 1.97 5.52 10.12
CA ALA A 193 2.64 4.34 9.59
C ALA A 193 1.67 3.43 8.81
N ALA A 194 0.47 3.17 9.33
CA ALA A 194 -0.56 2.40 8.65
C ALA A 194 -0.96 3.08 7.33
N LEU A 195 -1.13 4.41 7.31
CA LEU A 195 -1.36 5.14 6.07
C LEU A 195 -0.24 4.92 5.03
N MET A 196 1.02 5.03 5.45
CA MET A 196 2.16 4.79 4.58
C MET A 196 2.18 3.35 4.05
N LEU A 197 1.79 2.38 4.87
CA LEU A 197 1.66 0.99 4.47
C LEU A 197 0.66 0.82 3.32
N PHE A 198 -0.55 1.40 3.43
CA PHE A 198 -1.54 1.37 2.35
C PHE A 198 -1.13 2.21 1.13
N PHE A 199 -0.34 3.26 1.33
CA PHE A 199 0.22 4.04 0.24
C PHE A 199 1.20 3.20 -0.61
N GLU A 200 2.09 2.44 0.04
CA GLU A 200 2.99 1.50 -0.63
C GLU A 200 2.25 0.32 -1.28
N MET A 201 1.13 -0.12 -0.70
CA MET A 201 0.27 -1.15 -1.31
C MET A 201 -0.43 -0.67 -2.60
N ASN A 202 -0.53 0.64 -2.84
CA ASN A 202 -1.13 1.15 -4.06
C ASN A 202 -0.18 0.99 -5.27
N ILE A 203 -0.12 -0.23 -5.79
CA ILE A 203 0.72 -0.62 -6.93
C ILE A 203 0.40 0.15 -8.22
N TYR A 204 -0.81 0.72 -8.34
CA TYR A 204 -1.17 1.60 -9.46
C TYR A 204 -0.45 2.94 -9.43
N LYS A 205 0.07 3.35 -8.26
CA LYS A 205 0.87 4.58 -8.09
C LYS A 205 0.21 5.82 -8.69
N ASN A 206 -1.12 5.88 -8.62
CA ASN A 206 -1.99 6.83 -9.31
C ASN A 206 -2.69 7.83 -8.38
N ILE A 207 -2.39 7.80 -7.08
CA ILE A 207 -2.83 8.77 -6.08
C ILE A 207 -1.56 9.33 -5.45
N SER A 208 -1.37 10.64 -5.52
CA SER A 208 -0.14 11.28 -5.05
C SER A 208 -0.13 11.45 -3.54
N MET A 209 1.07 11.58 -2.95
CA MET A 209 1.20 11.85 -1.51
C MET A 209 0.43 13.12 -1.11
N TYR A 210 0.41 14.15 -1.95
CA TYR A 210 -0.36 15.37 -1.71
C TYR A 210 -1.86 15.07 -1.52
N GLN A 211 -2.44 14.24 -2.39
CA GLN A 211 -3.85 13.82 -2.26
C GLN A 211 -4.06 12.96 -1.01
N VAL A 212 -3.13 12.05 -0.72
CA VAL A 212 -3.19 11.20 0.48
C VAL A 212 -3.21 12.05 1.75
N VAL A 213 -2.32 13.04 1.87
CA VAL A 213 -2.28 13.97 3.01
C VAL A 213 -3.57 14.80 3.11
N GLN A 214 -4.15 15.22 1.98
CA GLN A 214 -5.46 15.90 1.98
C GLN A 214 -6.58 14.99 2.48
N ILE A 215 -6.63 13.74 2.03
CA ILE A 215 -7.65 12.77 2.45
C ILE A 215 -7.49 12.43 3.94
N PHE A 216 -6.26 12.20 4.39
CA PHE A 216 -5.94 11.98 5.79
C PHE A 216 -6.40 13.14 6.67
N SER A 217 -6.01 14.36 6.29
CA SER A 217 -6.26 15.53 7.15
C SER A 217 -7.72 15.97 7.09
N ILE A 218 -8.23 16.29 5.89
CA ILE A 218 -9.59 16.83 5.71
C ILE A 218 -10.60 15.70 5.83
N GLY A 219 -10.33 14.54 5.22
CA GLY A 219 -11.23 13.39 5.30
C GLY A 219 -11.33 12.81 6.70
N GLY A 220 -10.21 12.70 7.43
CA GLY A 220 -10.21 12.30 8.84
C GLY A 220 -11.11 13.18 9.70
N ILE A 221 -10.91 14.50 9.65
CA ILE A 221 -11.73 15.47 10.41
C ILE A 221 -13.21 15.43 9.99
N LEU A 222 -13.49 15.42 8.68
CA LEU A 222 -14.86 15.33 8.17
C LEU A 222 -15.55 14.04 8.61
N SER A 223 -14.82 12.93 8.69
CA SER A 223 -15.39 11.65 9.12
C SER A 223 -15.73 11.61 10.62
N ILE A 224 -14.94 12.28 11.47
CA ILE A 224 -15.29 12.50 12.88
C ILE A 224 -16.56 13.35 12.98
N ILE A 225 -16.63 14.46 12.23
CA ILE A 225 -17.83 15.31 12.20
C ILE A 225 -19.05 14.50 11.76
N ALA A 226 -18.93 13.71 10.70
CA ALA A 226 -20.00 12.86 10.19
C ALA A 226 -20.44 11.83 11.23
N ALA A 227 -19.50 11.15 11.88
CA ALA A 227 -19.78 10.18 12.94
C ALA A 227 -20.55 10.81 14.10
N VAL A 228 -20.08 11.97 14.61
CA VAL A 228 -20.75 12.70 15.70
C VAL A 228 -22.16 13.14 15.31
N ILE A 229 -22.37 13.63 14.08
CA ILE A 229 -23.72 13.99 13.61
C ILE A 229 -24.62 12.77 13.58
N ILE A 230 -24.14 11.63 13.07
CA ILE A 230 -24.92 10.39 13.01
C ILE A 230 -25.27 9.90 14.43
N ASP A 231 -24.30 9.95 15.35
CA ASP A 231 -24.49 9.53 16.75
C ASP A 231 -25.55 10.38 17.46
N LEU A 232 -25.50 11.71 17.26
CA LEU A 232 -26.52 12.65 17.77
C LEU A 232 -27.92 12.38 17.19
N LEU A 233 -28.01 11.98 15.92
CA LEU A 233 -29.29 11.68 15.26
C LEU A 233 -29.90 10.35 15.74
N ILE A 234 -29.07 9.36 16.03
CA ILE A 234 -29.50 8.04 16.51
C ILE A 234 -29.83 8.09 18.01
N GLY A 235 -29.32 9.07 18.74
CA GLY A 235 -29.56 9.24 20.18
C GLY A 235 -28.77 8.24 21.03
N ASN A 236 -27.55 7.91 20.59
CA ASN A 236 -26.66 7.05 21.36
C ASN A 236 -26.28 7.72 22.68
N SER A 237 -26.31 6.98 23.77
CA SER A 237 -25.98 7.49 25.10
C SER A 237 -24.48 7.43 25.42
N GLY A 238 -23.66 6.92 24.48
CA GLY A 238 -22.26 6.61 24.71
C GLY A 238 -22.06 5.39 25.62
N SER A 239 -23.07 4.53 25.77
CA SER A 239 -22.94 3.29 26.52
C SER A 239 -22.04 2.30 25.80
N ILE A 240 -21.23 1.55 26.55
CA ILE A 240 -20.36 0.48 26.02
C ILE A 240 -20.99 -0.92 26.19
N ASP A 241 -22.29 -0.96 26.46
CA ASP A 241 -23.08 -2.19 26.43
C ASP A 241 -23.32 -2.63 24.97
N PHE A 242 -23.98 -3.77 24.77
CA PHE A 242 -24.14 -4.34 23.42
C PHE A 242 -24.79 -3.36 22.44
N VAL A 243 -25.85 -2.66 22.87
CA VAL A 243 -26.57 -1.72 22.01
C VAL A 243 -25.73 -0.48 21.74
N GLY A 244 -25.15 0.14 22.77
CA GLY A 244 -24.34 1.34 22.56
C GLY A 244 -23.08 1.08 21.74
N ALA A 245 -22.37 -0.03 21.98
CA ALA A 245 -21.21 -0.42 21.17
C ALA A 245 -21.58 -0.68 19.70
N MET A 246 -22.77 -1.26 19.44
CA MET A 246 -23.26 -1.47 18.07
C MET A 246 -23.61 -0.15 17.38
N LEU A 247 -24.27 0.76 18.09
CA LEU A 247 -24.64 2.07 17.55
C LEU A 247 -23.40 2.93 17.28
N THR A 248 -22.43 2.95 18.20
CA THR A 248 -21.14 3.63 18.02
C THR A 248 -20.41 3.06 16.81
N GLY A 249 -20.21 1.74 16.75
CA GLY A 249 -19.53 1.10 15.62
C GLY A 249 -20.23 1.37 14.29
N PHE A 250 -21.56 1.34 14.25
CA PHE A 250 -22.31 1.67 13.04
C PHE A 250 -22.17 3.15 12.65
N ALA A 251 -22.36 4.07 13.60
CA ALA A 251 -22.31 5.51 13.34
C ALA A 251 -20.94 5.95 12.83
N GLU A 252 -19.88 5.46 13.47
CA GLU A 252 -18.53 5.80 13.08
C GLU A 252 -18.11 5.22 11.74
N GLU A 253 -18.35 3.92 11.50
CA GLU A 253 -17.97 3.31 10.22
C GLU A 253 -18.81 3.88 9.07
N LEU A 254 -20.08 4.19 9.29
CA LEU A 254 -20.91 4.88 8.30
C LEU A 254 -20.36 6.28 7.98
N GLY A 255 -20.00 7.06 9.01
CA GLY A 255 -19.41 8.39 8.85
C GLY A 255 -18.12 8.38 8.02
N LYS A 256 -17.22 7.43 8.32
CA LYS A 256 -15.98 7.22 7.56
C LYS A 256 -16.24 6.84 6.11
N VAL A 257 -17.14 5.89 5.86
CA VAL A 257 -17.46 5.45 4.49
C VAL A 257 -18.13 6.54 3.66
N ILE A 258 -19.02 7.36 4.24
CA ILE A 258 -19.63 8.50 3.52
C ILE A 258 -18.55 9.47 3.01
N VAL A 259 -17.56 9.77 3.86
CA VAL A 259 -16.46 10.67 3.49
C VAL A 259 -15.51 10.01 2.50
N ALA A 260 -15.16 8.73 2.70
CA ALA A 260 -14.34 7.98 1.75
C ALA A 260 -15.00 7.87 0.37
N ALA A 261 -16.33 7.66 0.33
CA ALA A 261 -17.11 7.63 -0.90
C ALA A 261 -17.06 8.94 -1.69
N TYR A 262 -17.03 10.09 -1.01
CA TYR A 262 -16.82 11.39 -1.65
C TYR A 262 -15.47 11.42 -2.39
N PHE A 263 -14.39 10.93 -1.78
CA PHE A 263 -13.07 10.88 -2.42
C PHE A 263 -12.98 9.82 -3.52
N VAL A 264 -13.62 8.65 -3.34
CA VAL A 264 -13.75 7.62 -4.40
C VAL A 264 -14.41 8.22 -5.64
N LYS A 265 -15.47 9.01 -5.46
CA LYS A 265 -16.15 9.72 -6.55
C LYS A 265 -15.27 10.82 -7.15
N LYS A 266 -14.69 11.68 -6.31
CA LYS A 266 -13.85 12.83 -6.73
C LYS A 266 -12.64 12.40 -7.55
N LEU A 267 -12.00 11.29 -7.17
CA LEU A 267 -10.80 10.76 -7.82
C LEU A 267 -11.11 9.73 -8.92
N ASN A 268 -12.39 9.44 -9.17
CA ASN A 268 -12.82 8.37 -10.06
C ASN A 268 -12.09 7.03 -9.78
N ALA A 269 -11.98 6.66 -8.50
CA ALA A 269 -11.22 5.50 -8.08
C ALA A 269 -11.95 4.19 -8.43
N ASN A 270 -11.39 3.42 -9.36
CA ASN A 270 -12.02 2.19 -9.87
C ASN A 270 -11.28 0.90 -9.49
N ASN A 271 -10.09 1.03 -8.91
CA ASN A 271 -9.28 -0.13 -8.52
C ASN A 271 -9.39 -0.40 -7.02
N ILE A 272 -9.34 -1.67 -6.64
CA ILE A 272 -9.41 -2.12 -5.25
C ILE A 272 -8.34 -1.42 -4.40
N PHE A 273 -7.09 -1.36 -4.88
CA PHE A 273 -6.01 -0.67 -4.17
C PHE A 273 -6.24 0.84 -4.01
N ASN A 274 -6.94 1.50 -4.94
CA ASN A 274 -7.34 2.90 -4.75
C ASN A 274 -8.36 3.01 -3.60
N GLY A 275 -9.32 2.09 -3.55
CA GLY A 275 -10.31 2.03 -2.46
C GLY A 275 -9.68 1.78 -1.10
N MET A 276 -8.73 0.83 -1.03
CA MET A 276 -7.97 0.56 0.18
C MET A 276 -7.20 1.81 0.64
N LEU A 277 -6.46 2.47 -0.25
CA LEU A 277 -5.69 3.68 0.10
C LEU A 277 -6.58 4.85 0.53
N ILE A 278 -7.68 5.13 -0.19
CA ILE A 278 -8.62 6.20 0.18
C ILE A 278 -9.24 5.92 1.55
N GLY A 279 -9.71 4.69 1.77
CA GLY A 279 -10.30 4.29 3.04
C GLY A 279 -9.28 4.35 4.18
N ALA A 280 -8.07 3.82 3.97
CA ALA A 280 -6.98 3.89 4.94
C ALA A 280 -6.60 5.33 5.29
N ALA A 281 -6.57 6.24 4.32
CA ALA A 281 -6.31 7.65 4.55
C ALA A 281 -7.38 8.29 5.45
N VAL A 282 -8.67 8.11 5.13
CA VAL A 282 -9.76 8.63 5.97
C VAL A 282 -9.72 8.02 7.38
N GLY A 283 -9.63 6.70 7.48
CA GLY A 283 -9.65 5.98 8.76
C GLY A 283 -8.41 6.25 9.63
N SER A 284 -7.22 6.37 9.02
CA SER A 284 -6.00 6.73 9.76
C SER A 284 -6.06 8.18 10.24
N GLY A 285 -6.66 9.08 9.44
CA GLY A 285 -6.93 10.45 9.85
C GLY A 285 -7.88 10.49 11.05
N PHE A 286 -8.99 9.75 10.97
CA PHE A 286 -9.93 9.58 12.07
C PHE A 286 -9.20 9.12 13.33
N ALA A 287 -8.45 8.01 13.26
CA ALA A 287 -7.70 7.48 14.41
C ALA A 287 -6.67 8.46 14.96
N ALA A 288 -5.92 9.15 14.11
CA ALA A 288 -4.90 10.10 14.55
C ALA A 288 -5.50 11.24 15.37
N PHE A 289 -6.55 11.89 14.85
CA PHE A 289 -7.18 13.01 15.54
C PHE A 289 -7.96 12.56 16.79
N GLU A 290 -8.62 11.41 16.72
CA GLU A 290 -9.33 10.84 17.86
C GLU A 290 -8.37 10.42 18.98
N ASN A 291 -7.24 9.78 18.65
CA ASN A 291 -6.23 9.41 19.64
C ASN A 291 -5.66 10.66 20.36
N ILE A 292 -5.45 11.77 19.64
CA ILE A 292 -5.02 13.03 20.25
C ILE A 292 -6.07 13.55 21.23
N THR A 293 -7.35 13.55 20.87
CA THR A 293 -8.41 14.06 21.78
C THR A 293 -8.59 13.18 23.00
N TYR A 294 -8.42 11.86 22.86
CA TYR A 294 -8.43 10.91 23.98
C TYR A 294 -7.33 11.13 25.01
N MET A 295 -6.28 11.91 24.70
CA MET A 295 -5.27 12.30 25.68
C MET A 295 -5.80 13.31 26.69
N PHE A 296 -6.94 13.93 26.43
CA PHE A 296 -7.67 14.77 27.37
C PHE A 296 -8.79 13.96 28.02
N GLY A 297 -8.59 13.57 29.27
CA GLY A 297 -9.63 12.97 30.09
C GLY A 297 -10.77 13.94 30.39
N SER A 298 -11.88 13.41 30.91
CA SER A 298 -12.97 14.21 31.46
C SER A 298 -12.41 15.18 32.51
N HIS A 299 -12.67 16.47 32.35
CA HIS A 299 -12.17 17.59 33.18
C HIS A 299 -10.75 18.11 32.88
N GLY A 300 -10.18 17.81 31.71
CA GLY A 300 -8.94 18.45 31.24
C GLY A 300 -7.66 17.92 31.90
N GLN A 301 -7.72 16.74 32.52
CA GLN A 301 -6.53 16.01 32.96
C GLN A 301 -5.98 15.16 31.82
N PHE A 302 -4.65 14.98 31.78
CA PHE A 302 -4.05 14.05 30.83
C PHE A 302 -4.42 12.61 31.15
N ALA A 303 -4.76 11.86 30.12
CA ALA A 303 -4.80 10.41 30.23
C ALA A 303 -3.41 9.88 30.61
N PRO A 304 -3.32 8.76 31.36
CA PRO A 304 -2.03 8.11 31.59
C PRO A 304 -1.36 7.74 30.26
N ILE A 305 -0.04 7.88 30.17
CA ILE A 305 0.73 7.50 28.98
C ILE A 305 0.47 6.06 28.52
N SER A 306 0.15 5.15 29.46
CA SER A 306 -0.24 3.77 29.13
C SER A 306 -1.48 3.70 28.23
N TYR A 307 -2.40 4.64 28.36
CA TYR A 307 -3.58 4.76 27.51
C TYR A 307 -3.21 5.24 26.11
N ALA A 308 -2.31 6.24 26.01
CA ALA A 308 -1.75 6.73 24.75
C ALA A 308 -1.06 5.60 23.97
N LEU A 309 -0.18 4.86 24.66
CA LEU A 309 0.55 3.74 24.10
C LEU A 309 -0.39 2.60 23.68
N PHE A 310 -1.38 2.28 24.51
CA PHE A 310 -2.38 1.27 24.18
C PHE A 310 -3.13 1.65 22.91
N ARG A 311 -3.74 2.84 22.86
CA ARG A 311 -4.49 3.31 21.69
C ARG A 311 -3.63 3.39 20.43
N SER A 312 -2.39 3.85 20.57
CA SER A 312 -1.45 3.92 19.46
C SER A 312 -1.12 2.52 18.93
N ILE A 313 -0.70 1.59 19.78
CA ILE A 313 -0.38 0.21 19.38
C ILE A 313 -1.60 -0.46 18.74
N THR A 314 -2.80 -0.26 19.28
CA THR A 314 -4.03 -0.85 18.75
C THR A 314 -4.59 -0.14 17.53
N SER A 315 -4.01 1.00 17.12
CA SER A 315 -4.43 1.69 15.90
C SER A 315 -4.08 0.88 14.64
N ILE A 316 -3.12 -0.06 14.73
CA ILE A 316 -2.93 -1.08 13.70
C ILE A 316 -4.07 -2.09 13.85
N SER A 317 -4.77 -2.35 12.75
CA SER A 317 -5.92 -3.28 12.67
C SER A 317 -7.27 -2.74 13.18
N THR A 318 -7.45 -1.42 13.27
CA THR A 318 -8.71 -0.76 13.66
C THR A 318 -9.18 0.25 12.61
N HIS A 319 -9.45 1.51 12.97
CA HIS A 319 -10.16 2.48 12.13
C HIS A 319 -9.58 2.62 10.71
N GLY A 320 -8.25 2.62 10.57
CA GLY A 320 -7.58 2.72 9.27
C GLY A 320 -7.90 1.54 8.35
N GLU A 321 -7.66 0.33 8.83
CA GLU A 321 -7.90 -0.92 8.10
C GLU A 321 -9.40 -1.18 7.90
N TRP A 322 -10.25 -0.92 8.89
CA TRP A 322 -11.70 -1.06 8.78
C TRP A 322 -12.27 -0.14 7.69
N CYS A 323 -11.85 1.12 7.67
CA CYS A 323 -12.27 2.03 6.62
C CYS A 323 -11.68 1.62 5.25
N ALA A 324 -10.45 1.10 5.19
CA ALA A 324 -9.86 0.54 3.98
C ALA A 324 -10.67 -0.64 3.42
N ILE A 325 -11.06 -1.60 4.28
CA ILE A 325 -11.88 -2.77 3.95
C ILE A 325 -13.25 -2.33 3.41
N ALA A 326 -13.96 -1.46 4.12
CA ALA A 326 -15.28 -1.00 3.71
C ALA A 326 -15.22 -0.20 2.39
N THR A 327 -14.22 0.68 2.24
CA THR A 327 -14.05 1.49 1.02
C THR A 327 -13.61 0.65 -0.17
N ALA A 328 -12.76 -0.35 0.02
CA ALA A 328 -12.42 -1.32 -1.02
C ALA A 328 -13.66 -2.10 -1.46
N GLY A 329 -14.49 -2.58 -0.53
CA GLY A 329 -15.78 -3.20 -0.82
C GLY A 329 -16.72 -2.27 -1.61
N LEU A 330 -16.73 -0.96 -1.30
CA LEU A 330 -17.49 0.03 -2.06
C LEU A 330 -16.97 0.17 -3.49
N VAL A 331 -15.66 0.18 -3.69
CA VAL A 331 -15.05 0.22 -5.04
C VAL A 331 -15.35 -1.06 -5.82
N VAL A 332 -15.35 -2.22 -5.18
CA VAL A 332 -15.78 -3.49 -5.81
C VAL A 332 -17.24 -3.42 -6.25
N ALA A 333 -18.13 -2.90 -5.40
CA ALA A 333 -19.54 -2.71 -5.73
C ALA A 333 -19.73 -1.73 -6.91
N LYS A 334 -19.00 -0.62 -6.89
CA LYS A 334 -18.99 0.41 -7.93
C LYS A 334 -18.47 -0.12 -9.27
N GLY A 335 -17.43 -0.95 -9.25
CA GLY A 335 -16.69 -1.35 -10.45
C GLY A 335 -16.10 -0.14 -11.20
N TYR A 336 -16.17 -0.16 -12.53
CA TYR A 336 -15.68 0.92 -13.40
C TYR A 336 -16.74 1.99 -13.73
N GLY A 337 -17.95 1.86 -13.17
CA GLY A 337 -19.02 2.83 -13.35
C GLY A 337 -18.86 4.09 -12.49
N SER A 338 -19.85 4.96 -12.52
CA SER A 338 -19.96 6.08 -11.58
C SER A 338 -20.41 5.58 -10.20
N LEU A 339 -20.00 6.30 -9.14
CA LEU A 339 -20.51 6.01 -7.81
C LEU A 339 -21.94 6.56 -7.65
N GLU A 340 -22.91 5.65 -7.66
CA GLU A 340 -24.33 5.96 -7.49
C GLU A 340 -24.81 5.60 -6.07
N PHE A 341 -25.95 6.18 -5.66
CA PHE A 341 -26.55 5.87 -4.35
C PHE A 341 -26.94 4.39 -4.21
N SER A 342 -27.33 3.74 -5.31
CA SER A 342 -27.61 2.31 -5.38
C SER A 342 -26.42 1.43 -4.97
N THR A 343 -25.18 1.90 -5.20
CA THR A 343 -23.94 1.21 -4.85
C THR A 343 -23.84 0.90 -3.35
N PHE A 344 -24.37 1.78 -2.50
CA PHE A 344 -24.36 1.59 -1.03
C PHE A 344 -25.29 0.46 -0.56
N PHE A 345 -26.16 -0.04 -1.44
CA PHE A 345 -27.04 -1.17 -1.17
C PHE A 345 -26.60 -2.44 -1.90
N ASP A 346 -25.47 -2.40 -2.61
CA ASP A 346 -24.89 -3.59 -3.24
C ASP A 346 -24.45 -4.58 -2.15
N ARG A 347 -24.82 -5.85 -2.33
CA ARG A 347 -24.55 -6.91 -1.36
C ARG A 347 -23.05 -7.10 -1.11
N ARG A 348 -22.19 -6.88 -2.12
CA ARG A 348 -20.74 -7.01 -2.00
C ARG A 348 -20.20 -5.97 -1.02
N PHE A 349 -20.63 -4.70 -1.16
CA PHE A 349 -20.27 -3.64 -0.22
C PHE A 349 -20.84 -3.91 1.18
N LEU A 350 -22.14 -4.20 1.29
CA LEU A 350 -22.81 -4.36 2.58
C LEU A 350 -22.20 -5.47 3.44
N ARG A 351 -21.74 -6.57 2.83
CA ARG A 351 -21.05 -7.66 3.55
C ARG A 351 -19.81 -7.17 4.29
N PHE A 352 -18.90 -6.48 3.59
CA PHE A 352 -17.69 -5.94 4.20
C PHE A 352 -17.98 -4.79 5.16
N PHE A 353 -18.95 -3.92 4.83
CA PHE A 353 -19.37 -2.84 5.72
C PHE A 353 -19.88 -3.37 7.06
N PHE A 354 -20.80 -4.35 7.06
CA PHE A 354 -21.30 -4.91 8.32
C PHE A 354 -20.24 -5.74 9.05
N MET A 355 -19.31 -6.39 8.35
CA MET A 355 -18.17 -7.05 9.00
C MET A 355 -17.33 -6.06 9.81
N VAL A 356 -17.01 -4.88 9.26
CA VAL A 356 -16.23 -3.88 10.01
C VAL A 356 -17.02 -3.25 11.15
N VAL A 357 -18.32 -3.03 10.97
CA VAL A 357 -19.22 -2.58 12.06
C VAL A 357 -19.23 -3.60 13.21
N ILE A 358 -19.28 -4.90 12.90
CA ILE A 358 -19.23 -5.96 13.91
C ILE A 358 -17.85 -6.00 14.57
N LEU A 359 -16.75 -5.88 13.83
CA LEU A 359 -15.40 -5.82 14.41
C LEU A 359 -15.25 -4.63 15.37
N HIS A 360 -15.80 -3.47 15.01
CA HIS A 360 -15.83 -2.28 15.85
C HIS A 360 -16.69 -2.50 17.09
N MET A 361 -17.92 -2.98 16.95
CA MET A 361 -18.77 -3.31 18.09
C MET A 361 -18.06 -4.31 19.03
N LEU A 362 -17.42 -5.34 18.48
CA LEU A 362 -16.62 -6.30 19.24
C LEU A 362 -15.36 -5.68 19.83
N TRP A 363 -14.90 -4.51 19.40
CA TRP A 363 -13.79 -3.75 20.00
C TRP A 363 -14.23 -2.94 21.22
N ASP A 364 -15.45 -2.40 21.21
CA ASP A 364 -15.98 -1.55 22.30
C ASP A 364 -16.75 -2.32 23.37
N TRP A 365 -17.44 -3.40 22.99
CA TRP A 365 -18.37 -4.11 23.87
C TRP A 365 -17.75 -4.57 25.20
N ASN A 366 -18.28 -4.04 26.30
CA ASN A 366 -17.75 -4.25 27.65
C ASN A 366 -17.76 -5.70 28.13
N LEU A 367 -18.65 -6.56 27.62
CA LEU A 367 -18.72 -7.97 27.99
C LEU A 367 -17.40 -8.71 27.70
N LEU A 368 -16.66 -8.26 26.69
CA LEU A 368 -15.40 -8.85 26.27
C LEU A 368 -14.19 -8.34 27.05
N ASN A 369 -14.37 -7.40 28.00
CA ASN A 369 -13.28 -6.86 28.80
C ASN A 369 -12.52 -7.94 29.58
N GLY A 370 -13.21 -9.01 29.99
CA GLY A 370 -12.60 -10.16 30.67
C GLY A 370 -11.57 -10.93 29.85
N LEU A 371 -11.58 -10.78 28.51
CA LEU A 371 -10.61 -11.42 27.61
C LEU A 371 -9.28 -10.63 27.51
N GLY A 372 -9.25 -9.39 27.98
CA GLY A 372 -8.05 -8.54 27.94
C GLY A 372 -7.42 -8.45 26.55
N LEU A 373 -6.09 -8.62 26.48
CA LEU A 373 -5.33 -8.53 25.22
C LEU A 373 -5.73 -9.56 24.16
N VAL A 374 -6.26 -10.73 24.57
CA VAL A 374 -6.63 -11.81 23.65
C VAL A 374 -7.70 -11.34 22.67
N ARG A 375 -8.67 -10.55 23.14
CA ARG A 375 -9.71 -9.92 22.31
C ARG A 375 -9.09 -9.13 21.16
N TYR A 376 -8.17 -8.23 21.48
CA TYR A 376 -7.57 -7.32 20.51
C TYR A 376 -6.69 -8.06 19.50
N VAL A 377 -5.99 -9.11 19.93
CA VAL A 377 -5.22 -9.97 19.02
C VAL A 377 -6.13 -10.72 18.06
N ILE A 378 -7.25 -11.28 18.52
CA ILE A 378 -8.21 -11.98 17.65
C ILE A 378 -8.79 -11.00 16.62
N LEU A 379 -9.25 -9.83 17.06
CA LEU A 379 -9.79 -8.80 16.16
C LEU A 379 -8.75 -8.34 15.15
N ALA A 380 -7.49 -8.15 15.57
CA ALA A 380 -6.41 -7.79 14.67
C ALA A 380 -6.18 -8.87 13.59
N VAL A 381 -6.14 -10.15 13.97
CA VAL A 381 -6.03 -11.27 13.02
C VAL A 381 -7.19 -11.27 12.04
N CYS A 382 -8.44 -11.11 12.52
CA CYS A 382 -9.62 -11.04 11.66
C CYS A 382 -9.55 -9.86 10.67
N THR A 383 -9.19 -8.67 11.14
CA THR A 383 -9.01 -7.48 10.29
C THR A 383 -7.96 -7.74 9.22
N TRP A 384 -6.78 -8.28 9.57
CA TRP A 384 -5.71 -8.52 8.62
C TRP A 384 -6.04 -9.61 7.60
N VAL A 385 -6.79 -10.65 7.98
CA VAL A 385 -7.31 -11.62 7.00
C VAL A 385 -8.15 -10.91 5.94
N LEU A 386 -9.04 -9.99 6.32
CA LEU A 386 -9.83 -9.20 5.37
C LEU A 386 -8.95 -8.28 4.51
N VAL A 387 -7.91 -7.65 5.07
CA VAL A 387 -6.94 -6.87 4.29
C VAL A 387 -6.24 -7.75 3.25
N PHE A 388 -5.78 -8.95 3.62
CA PHE A 388 -5.14 -9.88 2.69
C PHE A 388 -6.09 -10.43 1.62
N VAL A 389 -7.38 -10.60 1.94
CA VAL A 389 -8.42 -10.89 0.95
C VAL A 389 -8.45 -9.80 -0.12
N PHE A 390 -8.48 -8.52 0.27
CA PHE A 390 -8.48 -7.42 -0.69
C PHE A 390 -7.15 -7.26 -1.43
N ILE A 391 -6.01 -7.54 -0.80
CA ILE A 391 -4.71 -7.59 -1.49
C ILE A 391 -4.75 -8.64 -2.61
N ASN A 392 -5.23 -9.85 -2.31
CA ASN A 392 -5.32 -10.92 -3.28
C ASN A 392 -6.29 -10.57 -4.42
N ALA A 393 -7.49 -10.10 -4.10
CA ALA A 393 -8.47 -9.65 -5.10
C ALA A 393 -7.93 -8.49 -5.96
N GLY A 394 -7.20 -7.54 -5.36
CA GLY A 394 -6.57 -6.42 -6.06
C GLY A 394 -5.49 -6.86 -7.05
N LEU A 395 -4.61 -7.82 -6.67
CA LEU A 395 -3.60 -8.37 -7.58
C LEU A 395 -4.25 -9.12 -8.75
N GLN A 396 -5.33 -9.86 -8.48
CA GLN A 396 -6.10 -10.53 -9.53
C GLN A 396 -6.80 -9.53 -10.46
N GLN A 397 -7.34 -8.43 -9.92
CA GLN A 397 -7.91 -7.35 -10.71
C GLN A 397 -6.87 -6.79 -11.70
N VAL A 398 -5.63 -6.55 -11.26
CA VAL A 398 -4.55 -6.05 -12.15
C VAL A 398 -4.29 -7.04 -13.29
N LYS A 399 -4.12 -8.33 -12.96
CA LYS A 399 -3.90 -9.42 -13.93
C LYS A 399 -4.98 -9.47 -15.00
N GLN A 400 -6.24 -9.45 -14.58
CA GLN A 400 -7.39 -9.50 -15.48
C GLN A 400 -7.37 -8.31 -16.44
N ARG A 401 -7.16 -7.09 -15.92
CA ARG A 401 -7.11 -5.89 -16.76
C ARG A 401 -5.96 -5.89 -17.76
N GLN A 402 -4.78 -6.38 -17.37
CA GLN A 402 -3.65 -6.51 -18.30
C GLN A 402 -3.94 -7.51 -19.42
N ILE A 403 -4.66 -8.61 -19.12
CA ILE A 403 -5.11 -9.57 -20.13
C ILE A 403 -6.13 -8.93 -21.09
N GLU A 404 -7.12 -8.21 -20.56
CA GLU A 404 -8.13 -7.50 -21.35
C GLU A 404 -7.49 -6.46 -22.28
N GLN A 405 -6.59 -5.62 -21.74
CA GLN A 405 -5.87 -4.62 -22.53
C GLN A 405 -5.07 -5.26 -23.67
N ARG A 406 -4.38 -6.39 -23.42
CA ARG A 406 -3.66 -7.13 -24.46
C ARG A 406 -4.59 -7.67 -25.54
N ARG A 407 -5.77 -8.17 -25.18
CA ARG A 407 -6.78 -8.66 -26.13
C ARG A 407 -7.32 -7.52 -27.00
N GLU A 408 -7.65 -6.38 -26.40
CA GLU A 408 -8.15 -5.20 -27.13
C GLU A 408 -7.12 -4.68 -28.15
N MET A 409 -5.84 -4.65 -27.78
CA MET A 409 -4.75 -4.29 -28.70
C MET A 409 -4.61 -5.29 -29.86
N GLN A 410 -4.80 -6.58 -29.60
CA GLN A 410 -4.75 -7.63 -30.64
C GLN A 410 -5.95 -7.59 -31.59
N THR A 411 -7.13 -7.17 -31.11
CA THR A 411 -8.32 -7.04 -31.96
C THR A 411 -8.38 -5.74 -32.75
N SER A 412 -7.58 -4.74 -32.37
CA SER A 412 -7.54 -3.41 -33.01
C SER A 412 -6.39 -3.26 -34.03
N ALA A 413 -5.48 -4.25 -34.08
CA ALA A 413 -4.38 -4.35 -35.04
C ALA A 413 -4.78 -5.29 -36.20
#